data_AF-A0AAN1IRP9-F1
#
_entry.id   AF-A0AAN1IRP9-F1
#
_cell.length_a   1.000
_cell.length_b   1.000
_cell.length_c   1.000
_cell.angle_alpha   90.00
_cell.angle_beta   90.00
_cell.angle_gamma   90.00
#
_symmetry.space_group_name_H-M   'P 1'
#
loop_
_entity.id
_entity.type
_entity.pdbx_description
1 polymer ?
#
loop_
_entity_poly.entity_id
_entity_poly.type
_entity_poly.pdbx_seq_one_letter_code
_entity_poly.pdbx_strand_id
1 'polypeptide(L)'
;MCDRTNEDHSNDEELAPMVDGLSGALCIFILITTVFMISGIDTVVTGGGRYFTGENVSVNYDDNTIYFESVISLPKEAYDKITSKINASGGDKIIFEAFSSDVPEADSLKHKRKLIYNLLEFKKQLNIENRRITLKVSETNFCNNTTSCIRWSVE
;
A
#
# COMPACT_ATOMS: atom_id res chain seq x y z
N MET A 1 34.83 15.78 74.23
CA MET A 1 35.40 14.61 74.92
C MET A 1 34.27 13.58 75.05
N CYS A 2 34.61 12.31 74.84
CA CYS A 2 33.79 11.11 74.62
C CYS A 2 32.72 10.86 75.72
N ASP A 3 31.71 9.99 75.62
CA ASP A 3 31.59 8.75 74.86
C ASP A 3 30.12 8.23 74.86
N ARG A 4 29.79 7.40 73.86
CA ARG A 4 28.79 6.30 73.69
C ARG A 4 27.66 6.07 74.73
N THR A 5 26.46 5.56 74.39
CA THR A 5 26.19 4.27 73.70
C THR A 5 24.69 4.11 73.37
N ASN A 6 24.38 3.43 72.25
CA ASN A 6 23.24 2.57 71.88
C ASN A 6 21.89 2.66 72.61
N GLU A 7 20.79 2.80 71.85
CA GLU A 7 19.60 1.92 71.95
C GLU A 7 18.92 1.76 70.58
N ASP A 8 18.45 0.53 70.34
CA ASP A 8 17.84 -0.02 69.15
C ASP A 8 16.53 0.67 68.71
N HIS A 9 16.27 0.69 67.41
CA HIS A 9 14.96 0.28 66.91
C HIS A 9 15.02 -0.17 65.44
N SER A 10 14.71 -1.44 65.26
CA SER A 10 14.17 -2.04 64.05
C SER A 10 13.29 -1.09 63.24
N ASN A 11 13.52 -1.00 61.93
CA ASN A 11 12.45 -0.94 60.95
C ASN A 11 13.02 -1.32 59.57
N ASP A 12 12.74 -2.57 59.20
CA ASP A 12 12.61 -3.00 57.82
C ASP A 12 11.56 -2.10 57.14
N GLU A 13 12.00 -1.07 56.43
CA GLU A 13 11.16 -0.29 55.52
C GLU A 13 11.65 -0.53 54.09
N GLU A 14 11.30 -1.72 53.61
CA GLU A 14 10.56 -1.91 52.36
C GLU A 14 10.53 -0.68 51.42
N LEU A 15 11.61 -0.47 50.67
CA LEU A 15 11.65 0.49 49.57
C LEU A 15 11.88 -0.22 48.24
N ALA A 16 10.88 -0.97 47.81
CA ALA A 16 10.54 -1.14 46.40
C ALA A 16 9.13 -1.70 46.25
N PRO A 17 8.12 -0.82 46.10
CA PRO A 17 7.23 -1.03 44.96
C PRO A 17 6.80 0.29 44.33
N MET A 18 7.74 1.04 43.75
CA MET A 18 7.41 2.18 42.88
C MET A 18 8.20 2.15 41.57
N VAL A 19 8.42 0.96 41.02
CA VAL A 19 9.06 0.79 39.69
C VAL A 19 8.35 -0.25 38.80
N ASP A 20 7.45 -1.10 39.32
CA ASP A 20 6.78 -2.10 38.47
C ASP A 20 5.46 -1.64 37.82
N GLY A 21 4.79 -0.62 38.38
CA GLY A 21 3.54 -0.11 37.80
C GLY A 21 3.73 0.78 36.57
N LEU A 22 4.81 1.58 36.55
CA LEU A 22 5.05 2.58 35.49
C LEU A 22 5.57 1.93 34.21
N SER A 23 6.48 0.95 34.32
CA SER A 23 7.08 0.26 33.17
C SER A 23 6.06 -0.63 32.44
N GLY A 24 5.23 -1.37 33.19
CA GLY A 24 4.16 -2.20 32.64
C GLY A 24 3.05 -1.38 31.97
N ALA A 25 2.58 -0.32 32.63
CA ALA A 25 1.55 0.55 32.06
C ALA A 25 2.05 1.25 30.78
N LEU A 26 3.29 1.76 30.78
CA LEU A 26 3.87 2.41 29.60
C LEU A 26 4.00 1.43 28.42
N CYS A 27 4.42 0.19 28.68
CA CYS A 27 4.48 -0.85 27.65
C CYS A 27 3.10 -1.16 27.06
N ILE A 28 2.08 -1.28 27.91
CA ILE A 28 0.69 -1.50 27.45
C ILE A 28 0.18 -0.31 26.63
N PHE A 29 0.46 0.94 27.04
CA PHE A 29 0.08 2.12 26.27
C PHE A 29 0.77 2.17 24.89
N ILE A 30 2.06 1.81 24.82
CA ILE A 30 2.78 1.74 23.54
C ILE A 30 2.19 0.63 22.64
N LEU A 31 1.87 -0.54 23.20
CA LEU A 31 1.25 -1.63 22.43
C LEU A 31 -0.14 -1.23 21.91
N ILE A 32 -0.97 -0.60 22.74
CA ILE A 32 -2.31 -0.14 22.33
C ILE A 32 -2.19 0.93 21.24
N THR A 33 -1.33 1.94 21.42
CA THR A 33 -1.17 3.03 20.43
C THR A 33 -0.60 2.54 19.10
N THR A 34 0.34 1.60 19.10
CA THR A 34 0.89 1.00 17.88
C THR A 34 -0.14 0.14 17.14
N VAL A 35 -0.97 -0.62 17.87
CA VAL A 35 -2.08 -1.38 17.26
C VAL A 35 -3.11 -0.45 16.63
N PHE A 36 -3.48 0.66 17.28
CA PHE A 36 -4.39 1.65 16.69
C PHE A 36 -3.77 2.39 15.50
N MET A 37 -2.48 2.72 15.54
CA MET A 37 -1.80 3.31 14.37
C MET A 37 -1.75 2.33 13.18
N ILE A 38 -1.44 1.05 13.41
CA ILE A 38 -1.42 0.03 12.36
C ILE A 38 -2.84 -0.20 11.80
N SER A 39 -3.83 -0.33 12.67
CA SER A 39 -5.25 -0.49 12.27
C SER A 39 -5.80 0.74 11.55
N GLY A 40 -5.29 1.92 11.89
CA GLY A 40 -5.57 3.19 11.25
C GLY A 40 -5.06 3.24 9.81
N ILE A 41 -3.88 2.68 9.54
CA ILE A 41 -3.31 2.65 8.18
C ILE A 41 -4.21 1.84 7.24
N ASP A 42 -4.74 0.69 7.68
CA ASP A 42 -5.66 -0.11 6.87
C ASP A 42 -7.00 0.60 6.62
N THR A 43 -7.47 1.41 7.57
CA THR A 43 -8.71 2.19 7.44
C THR A 43 -8.55 3.47 6.63
N VAL A 44 -7.37 4.09 6.55
CA VAL A 44 -7.14 5.24 5.65
C VAL A 44 -7.05 4.79 4.19
N VAL A 45 -6.60 3.55 3.93
CA VAL A 45 -6.57 2.98 2.57
C VAL A 45 -7.97 2.61 2.07
N THR A 46 -8.94 2.39 2.97
CA THR A 46 -10.34 2.06 2.65
C THR A 46 -11.36 3.18 2.89
N GLY A 47 -10.99 4.24 3.63
CA GLY A 47 -11.85 5.36 4.02
C GLY A 47 -12.03 6.48 2.99
N GLY A 48 -11.61 6.27 1.73
CA GLY A 48 -11.93 7.16 0.62
C GLY A 48 -13.31 6.81 0.03
N GLY A 49 -14.39 7.15 0.73
CA GLY A 49 -15.80 6.84 0.41
C GLY A 49 -16.37 7.50 -0.86
N ARG A 50 -15.58 7.63 -1.92
CA ARG A 50 -16.05 7.73 -3.31
C ARG A 50 -15.10 6.88 -4.12
N TYR A 51 -15.61 5.80 -4.74
CA TYR A 51 -14.94 5.23 -5.89
C TYR A 51 -14.66 6.41 -6.82
N PHE A 52 -13.39 6.80 -6.98
CA PHE A 52 -12.99 7.74 -8.01
C PHE A 52 -13.19 6.98 -9.32
N THR A 53 -14.44 6.94 -9.80
CA THR A 53 -14.77 6.55 -11.16
C THR A 53 -14.10 7.60 -12.01
N GLY A 54 -12.89 7.31 -12.50
CA GLY A 54 -12.25 8.19 -13.47
C GLY A 54 -13.19 8.31 -14.66
N GLU A 55 -13.74 9.50 -14.88
CA GLU A 55 -14.71 9.74 -15.96
C GLU A 55 -14.12 9.41 -17.34
N ASN A 56 -12.78 9.30 -17.44
CA ASN A 56 -12.03 8.98 -18.65
C ASN A 56 -11.15 7.73 -18.48
N VAL A 57 -11.76 6.57 -18.20
CA VAL A 57 -11.08 5.25 -18.31
C VAL A 57 -11.65 4.48 -19.49
N SER A 58 -10.77 4.01 -20.38
CA SER A 58 -11.15 3.17 -21.52
C SER A 58 -10.24 1.97 -21.64
N VAL A 59 -10.77 0.85 -22.17
CA VAL A 59 -10.02 -0.39 -22.36
C VAL A 59 -10.02 -0.75 -23.83
N ASN A 60 -8.83 -0.81 -24.41
CA ASN A 60 -8.59 -1.40 -25.72
C ASN A 60 -8.19 -2.87 -25.51
N TYR A 61 -9.11 -3.77 -25.83
CA TYR A 61 -8.88 -5.20 -25.70
C TYR A 61 -7.98 -5.75 -26.79
N ASP A 62 -7.88 -5.14 -27.97
CA ASP A 62 -7.04 -5.64 -29.06
C ASP A 62 -5.56 -5.43 -28.73
N ASP A 63 -5.23 -4.24 -28.24
CA ASP A 63 -3.88 -3.86 -27.83
C ASP A 63 -3.56 -4.19 -26.37
N ASN A 64 -4.48 -4.84 -25.66
CA ASN A 64 -4.34 -5.16 -24.24
C ASN A 64 -3.92 -3.95 -23.40
N THR A 65 -4.61 -2.82 -23.57
CA THR A 65 -4.22 -1.54 -22.97
C THR A 65 -5.41 -0.84 -22.31
N ILE A 66 -5.22 -0.33 -21.10
CA ILE A 66 -6.15 0.54 -20.36
C ILE A 66 -5.61 1.95 -20.42
N TYR A 67 -6.44 2.89 -20.84
CA TYR A 67 -6.15 4.32 -20.80
C TYR A 67 -6.89 4.97 -19.65
N PHE A 68 -6.22 5.86 -18.92
CA PHE A 68 -6.79 6.54 -17.76
C PHE A 68 -6.11 7.88 -17.51
N GLU A 69 -6.82 8.81 -16.89
CA GLU A 69 -6.24 10.10 -16.49
C GLU A 69 -5.73 10.11 -15.04
N SER A 70 -6.45 9.44 -14.12
CA SER A 70 -6.15 9.52 -12.69
C SER A 70 -5.96 8.16 -12.03
N VAL A 71 -7.08 7.49 -11.72
CA VAL A 71 -7.10 6.19 -11.09
C VAL A 71 -7.87 5.24 -12.00
N ILE A 72 -7.39 4.02 -12.13
CA ILE A 72 -8.07 2.95 -12.84
C ILE A 72 -9.23 2.50 -11.96
N SER A 73 -10.43 2.80 -12.42
CA SER A 73 -11.67 2.28 -11.85
C SER A 73 -12.49 1.72 -13.01
N LEU A 74 -12.48 0.39 -13.13
CA LEU A 74 -13.24 -0.34 -14.14
C LEU A 74 -14.40 -1.07 -13.46
N PRO A 75 -15.51 -1.32 -14.19
CA PRO A 75 -16.55 -2.23 -13.70
C PRO A 75 -15.98 -3.64 -13.55
N LYS A 76 -16.52 -4.42 -12.62
CA LYS A 76 -16.06 -5.80 -12.34
C LYS A 76 -16.03 -6.66 -13.61
N GLU A 77 -17.03 -6.54 -14.47
CA GLU A 77 -17.11 -7.27 -15.75
C GLU A 77 -15.90 -7.03 -16.66
N ALA A 78 -15.33 -5.81 -16.64
CA ALA A 78 -14.15 -5.50 -17.43
C ALA A 78 -12.91 -6.17 -16.83
N TYR A 79 -12.75 -6.20 -15.50
CA TYR A 79 -11.68 -6.96 -14.84
C TYR A 79 -11.81 -8.46 -15.14
N ASP A 80 -13.01 -9.02 -15.01
CA ASP A 80 -13.26 -10.44 -15.28
C ASP A 80 -12.90 -10.81 -16.73
N LYS A 81 -13.26 -9.94 -17.70
CA LYS A 81 -12.89 -10.12 -19.10
C LYS A 81 -11.38 -10.06 -19.35
N ILE A 82 -10.67 -9.13 -18.70
CA ILE A 82 -9.21 -9.04 -18.79
C ILE A 82 -8.57 -10.30 -18.19
N THR A 83 -8.98 -10.71 -16.99
CA THR A 83 -8.49 -11.92 -16.32
C THR A 83 -8.72 -13.16 -17.18
N SER A 84 -9.91 -13.30 -17.77
CA SER A 84 -10.22 -14.41 -18.68
C SER A 84 -9.27 -14.44 -19.88
N LYS A 85 -9.00 -13.28 -20.50
CA LYS A 85 -8.07 -13.18 -21.63
C LYS A 85 -6.64 -13.55 -21.22
N ILE A 86 -6.16 -13.04 -20.08
CA ILE A 86 -4.81 -13.37 -19.57
C ILE A 86 -4.67 -14.86 -19.28
N ASN A 87 -5.70 -15.46 -18.67
CA ASN A 87 -5.70 -16.88 -18.35
C ASN A 87 -5.68 -17.74 -19.62
N ALA A 88 -6.45 -17.35 -20.64
CA ALA A 88 -6.51 -18.02 -21.94
C ALA A 88 -5.19 -17.96 -22.74
N SER A 89 -4.34 -16.95 -22.52
CA SER A 89 -3.06 -16.81 -23.24
C SER A 89 -2.00 -17.88 -22.89
N GLY A 90 -2.18 -18.67 -21.83
CA GLY A 90 -1.35 -19.85 -21.52
C GLY A 90 0.08 -19.62 -21.00
N GLY A 91 0.60 -18.38 -21.00
CA GLY A 91 1.95 -18.10 -20.47
C GLY A 91 2.02 -17.95 -18.95
N ASP A 92 3.19 -18.26 -18.38
CA ASP A 92 3.44 -18.31 -16.93
C ASP A 92 3.79 -16.95 -16.32
N LYS A 93 4.21 -16.00 -17.17
CA LYS A 93 4.64 -14.67 -16.75
C LYS A 93 3.73 -13.61 -17.34
N ILE A 94 3.29 -12.69 -16.49
CA ILE A 94 2.47 -11.55 -16.86
C ILE A 94 3.28 -10.28 -16.62
N ILE A 95 3.31 -9.38 -17.60
CA ILE A 95 3.96 -8.08 -17.48
C ILE A 95 2.88 -7.01 -17.57
N PHE A 96 2.79 -6.17 -16.54
CA PHE A 96 2.01 -4.94 -16.56
C PHE A 96 2.98 -3.77 -16.70
N GLU A 97 2.86 -3.04 -17.80
CA GLU A 97 3.70 -1.89 -18.11
C GLU A 97 2.85 -0.62 -18.10
N ALA A 98 3.22 0.38 -17.31
CA ALA A 98 2.55 1.66 -17.19
C ALA A 98 3.38 2.81 -17.78
N PHE A 99 2.72 3.80 -18.38
CA PHE A 99 3.34 5.04 -18.84
C PHE A 99 2.42 6.24 -18.60
N SER A 100 3.01 7.44 -18.49
CA SER A 100 2.30 8.72 -18.41
C SER A 100 3.03 9.76 -19.26
N SER A 101 2.32 10.46 -20.14
CA SER A 101 2.88 11.52 -21.01
C SER A 101 3.01 12.87 -20.31
N ASP A 102 2.13 13.16 -19.34
CA ASP A 102 2.10 14.45 -18.63
C ASP A 102 3.04 14.41 -17.42
N VAL A 103 4.30 14.77 -17.63
CA VAL A 103 5.24 14.97 -16.52
C VAL A 103 6.05 16.24 -16.73
N PRO A 104 5.67 17.37 -16.11
CA PRO A 104 6.62 18.43 -15.77
C PRO A 104 7.67 17.85 -14.82
N GLU A 105 8.97 18.09 -15.05
CA GLU A 105 10.08 17.50 -14.27
C GLU A 105 9.90 17.61 -12.74
N ALA A 106 9.30 18.71 -12.27
CA ALA A 106 9.08 19.00 -10.86
C ALA A 106 8.12 18.02 -10.14
N ASP A 107 7.22 17.34 -10.86
CA ASP A 107 6.21 16.43 -10.28
C ASP A 107 6.48 14.95 -10.57
N SER A 108 7.62 14.61 -11.21
CA SER A 108 7.97 13.26 -11.68
C SER A 108 7.78 12.16 -10.63
N LEU A 109 8.13 12.43 -9.38
CA LEU A 109 8.04 11.46 -8.29
C LEU A 109 6.59 11.18 -7.87
N LYS A 110 5.72 12.20 -7.92
CA LYS A 110 4.28 12.07 -7.66
C LYS A 110 3.59 11.26 -8.75
N HIS A 111 3.93 11.52 -10.01
CA HIS A 111 3.40 10.75 -11.16
C HIS A 111 3.85 9.28 -11.10
N LYS A 112 5.12 9.02 -10.80
CA LYS A 112 5.62 7.65 -10.63
C LYS A 112 4.90 6.89 -9.52
N ARG A 113 4.67 7.53 -8.36
CA ARG A 113 3.88 6.95 -7.25
C ARG A 113 2.45 6.61 -7.69
N LYS A 114 1.80 7.50 -8.45
CA LYS A 114 0.46 7.29 -9.00
C LYS A 114 0.41 6.10 -9.98
N LEU A 115 1.38 5.95 -10.87
CA LEU A 115 1.45 4.79 -11.77
C LEU A 115 1.68 3.49 -11.00
N ILE A 116 2.56 3.50 -10.00
CA ILE A 116 2.80 2.34 -9.13
C ILE A 116 1.52 1.95 -8.37
N TYR A 117 0.81 2.92 -7.80
CA TYR A 117 -0.47 2.69 -7.13
C TYR A 117 -1.47 2.03 -8.07
N ASN A 118 -1.64 2.56 -9.28
CA ASN A 118 -2.54 1.99 -10.29
C ASN A 118 -2.14 0.57 -10.71
N LEU A 119 -0.85 0.28 -10.88
CA LEU A 119 -0.36 -1.06 -11.19
C LEU A 119 -0.66 -2.06 -10.07
N LEU A 120 -0.47 -1.66 -8.81
CA LEU A 120 -0.75 -2.51 -7.65
C LEU A 120 -2.24 -2.79 -7.49
N GLU A 121 -3.06 -1.75 -7.61
CA GLU A 121 -4.52 -1.89 -7.52
C GLU A 121 -5.06 -2.71 -8.69
N PHE A 122 -4.57 -2.48 -9.91
CA PHE A 122 -4.94 -3.27 -11.08
C PHE A 122 -4.63 -4.76 -10.87
N LYS A 123 -3.41 -5.09 -10.41
CA LYS A 123 -3.03 -6.46 -10.05
C LYS A 123 -3.98 -7.06 -9.00
N LYS A 124 -4.31 -6.29 -7.95
CA LYS A 124 -5.18 -6.75 -6.87
C LYS A 124 -6.59 -7.08 -7.37
N GLN A 125 -7.16 -6.24 -8.23
CA GLN A 125 -8.51 -6.41 -8.76
C GLN A 125 -8.63 -7.61 -9.72
N LEU A 126 -7.56 -7.94 -10.47
CA LEU A 126 -7.56 -9.10 -11.38
C LEU A 126 -7.58 -10.46 -10.66
N ASN A 127 -7.15 -10.51 -9.39
CA ASN A 127 -7.09 -11.72 -8.56
C ASN A 127 -6.44 -12.95 -9.26
N ILE A 128 -5.32 -12.73 -9.95
CA ILE A 128 -4.60 -13.80 -10.66
C ILE A 128 -3.63 -14.49 -9.68
N GLU A 129 -3.85 -15.78 -9.47
CA GLU A 129 -3.02 -16.63 -8.62
C GLU A 129 -2.04 -17.48 -9.44
N ASN A 130 -0.96 -17.95 -8.81
CA ASN A 130 -0.01 -18.93 -9.37
C ASN A 130 0.71 -18.52 -10.67
N ARG A 131 0.79 -17.22 -11.00
CA ARG A 131 1.59 -16.71 -12.11
C ARG A 131 2.58 -15.64 -11.66
N ARG A 132 3.70 -15.53 -12.37
CA ARG A 132 4.73 -14.53 -12.08
C ARG A 132 4.32 -13.18 -12.66
N ILE A 133 3.98 -12.22 -11.80
CA ILE A 133 3.58 -10.88 -12.24
C ILE A 133 4.74 -9.89 -12.09
N THR A 134 5.07 -9.20 -13.18
CA THR A 134 6.06 -8.12 -13.22
C THR A 134 5.36 -6.79 -13.41
N LEU A 135 5.64 -5.81 -12.54
CA LEU A 135 5.13 -4.45 -12.64
C LEU A 135 6.25 -3.54 -13.13
N LYS A 136 6.03 -2.81 -14.22
CA LYS A 136 7.02 -1.92 -14.84
C LYS A 136 6.42 -0.55 -15.08
N VAL A 137 7.17 0.50 -14.75
CA VAL A 137 6.89 1.86 -15.23
C VAL A 137 7.88 2.13 -16.35
N SER A 138 7.37 2.46 -17.53
CA SER A 138 8.17 2.73 -18.72
C SER A 138 8.47 4.21 -18.85
N GLU A 139 9.62 4.51 -19.45
CA GLU A 139 10.00 5.87 -19.86
C GLU A 139 9.64 6.11 -21.34
N THR A 140 9.34 5.05 -22.09
CA THR A 140 8.98 5.13 -23.50
C THR A 140 7.47 5.24 -23.66
N ASN A 141 7.02 6.19 -24.48
CA ASN A 141 5.62 6.37 -24.78
C ASN A 141 5.08 5.22 -25.64
N PHE A 142 4.09 4.50 -25.11
CA PHE A 142 3.29 3.52 -25.84
C PHE A 142 1.79 3.83 -25.77
N CYS A 143 1.40 5.00 -25.25
CA CYS A 143 0.01 5.35 -24.96
C CYS A 143 -0.72 6.08 -26.11
N ASN A 144 -0.18 6.12 -27.33
CA ASN A 144 -0.87 6.59 -28.56
C ASN A 144 -1.82 7.80 -28.39
N ASN A 145 -1.42 8.83 -27.62
CA ASN A 145 -2.08 10.14 -27.37
C ASN A 145 -2.84 10.34 -26.05
N THR A 146 -2.94 9.34 -25.16
CA THR A 146 -3.57 9.54 -23.83
C THR A 146 -2.55 9.88 -22.74
N THR A 147 -3.01 10.58 -21.70
CA THR A 147 -2.17 11.08 -20.59
C THR A 147 -1.52 9.97 -19.76
N SER A 148 -2.19 8.84 -19.55
CA SER A 148 -1.60 7.65 -18.93
C SER A 148 -2.24 6.36 -19.42
N CYS A 149 -1.46 5.27 -19.44
CA CYS A 149 -1.98 3.96 -19.79
C CYS A 149 -1.22 2.81 -19.12
N ILE A 150 -1.88 1.66 -19.02
CA ILE A 150 -1.29 0.37 -18.63
C ILE A 150 -1.53 -0.63 -19.74
N ARG A 151 -0.47 -1.26 -20.23
CA ARG A 151 -0.52 -2.38 -21.16
C ARG A 151 -0.19 -3.68 -20.44
N TRP A 152 -0.82 -4.77 -20.84
CA TRP A 152 -0.46 -6.10 -20.36
C TRP A 152 0.02 -7.03 -21.47
N SER A 153 1.00 -7.87 -21.16
CA SER A 153 1.45 -8.97 -22.01
C SER A 153 1.60 -10.25 -21.18
N VAL A 154 1.48 -11.39 -21.86
CA VAL A 154 1.65 -12.72 -21.29
C VAL A 154 2.75 -13.42 -22.07
N GLU A 155 3.75 -13.92 -21.36
CA GLU A 155 4.94 -14.64 -21.86
C GLU A 155 4.98 -16.06 -21.31
#